data_AF-A0A8T3U812-F1
#
_entry.id   AF-A0A8T3U812-F1
#
_cell.length_a   1.000
_cell.length_b   1.000
_cell.length_c   1.000
_cell.angle_alpha   90.00
_cell.angle_beta   90.00
_cell.angle_gamma   90.00
#
_symmetry.space_group_name_H-M   'P 1'
#
loop_
_entity.id
_entity.type
_entity.pdbx_description
1 polymer ?
#
loop_
_entity_poly.entity_id
_entity_poly.type
_entity_poly.pdbx_seq_one_letter_code
_entity_poly.pdbx_strand_id
1 'polypeptide(L)'
;MNKKLITLIIIVTSIILFLITFINQEKMSKKYDEESSQYTQQIENAQTAQNKLKSTSSSLNTLNYIEDTARNKLDMYLPNERVYVDIDN
;
A
#
# COMPACT_ATOMS: atom_id res chain seq x y z
N MET A 1 -47.59 40.05 -16.31
CA MET A 1 -46.86 39.24 -15.32
C MET A 1 -46.00 40.17 -14.47
N ASN A 2 -46.13 40.16 -13.14
CA ASN A 2 -45.45 41.14 -12.29
C ASN A 2 -43.93 40.91 -12.29
N LYS A 3 -43.13 41.94 -12.64
CA LYS A 3 -41.66 41.84 -12.68
C LYS A 3 -41.07 41.29 -11.37
N LYS A 4 -41.64 41.68 -10.22
CA LYS A 4 -41.24 41.17 -8.89
C LYS A 4 -41.42 39.65 -8.74
N LEU A 5 -42.49 39.07 -9.29
CA LEU A 5 -42.73 37.63 -9.26
C LEU A 5 -41.70 36.88 -10.12
N ILE A 6 -41.34 37.43 -11.28
CA ILE A 6 -40.35 36.82 -12.18
C ILE A 6 -38.97 36.80 -11.53
N THR A 7 -38.53 37.92 -10.94
CA THR A 7 -37.25 38.01 -10.23
C THR A 7 -37.17 37.05 -9.05
N LEU A 8 -38.27 36.90 -8.29
CA LEU A 8 -38.34 35.94 -7.18
C LEU A 8 -38.15 34.50 -7.67
N ILE A 9 -38.82 34.11 -8.76
CA ILE A 9 -38.73 32.76 -9.32
C ILE A 9 -37.29 32.45 -9.76
N ILE A 10 -36.62 33.39 -10.43
CA ILE A 10 -35.23 33.23 -10.88
C ILE A 10 -34.28 33.03 -9.70
N ILE A 11 -34.43 33.82 -8.64
CA ILE A 11 -33.59 33.69 -7.44
C ILE A 11 -33.79 32.31 -6.79
N VAL A 12 -35.04 31.87 -6.67
CA VAL A 12 -35.36 30.57 -6.06
C VAL A 12 -34.79 29.42 -6.87
N THR A 13 -34.92 29.43 -8.21
CA THR A 13 -34.32 28.38 -9.05
C THR A 13 -32.80 28.41 -9.02
N SER A 14 -32.17 29.59 -8.99
CA SER A 14 -30.71 29.69 -8.82
C SER A 14 -30.23 29.09 -7.50
N ILE A 15 -30.94 29.35 -6.40
CA ILE A 15 -30.61 28.78 -5.08
C ILE A 15 -30.75 27.25 -5.08
N ILE A 16 -31.82 26.72 -5.67
CA ILE A 16 -32.03 25.26 -5.75
C ILE A 16 -30.89 24.59 -6.55
N LEU A 17 -30.52 25.15 -7.70
CA LEU A 17 -29.40 24.63 -8.49
C LEU A 17 -28.09 24.67 -7.72
N PHE A 18 -27.82 25.76 -7.01
CA PHE A 18 -26.64 25.90 -6.15
C PHE A 18 -26.60 24.83 -5.05
N LEU A 19 -27.71 24.58 -4.37
CA LEU A 19 -27.77 23.57 -3.31
C LEU A 19 -27.49 22.15 -3.85
N ILE A 20 -28.04 21.82 -5.03
CA ILE A 20 -27.81 20.51 -5.66
C ILE A 20 -26.33 20.34 -6.03
N THR A 21 -25.72 21.36 -6.65
CA THR A 21 -24.30 21.27 -7.04
C THR A 21 -23.38 21.23 -5.82
N PHE A 22 -23.70 21.99 -4.76
CA PHE A 22 -22.95 22.00 -3.51
C PHE A 22 -22.92 20.61 -2.84
N ILE A 23 -24.07 19.94 -2.72
CA ILE A 23 -24.15 18.59 -2.14
C ILE A 23 -23.32 17.58 -2.95
N ASN A 24 -23.37 17.68 -4.28
CA ASN A 24 -22.59 16.79 -5.14
C ASN A 24 -21.08 17.03 -5.00
N GLN A 25 -20.65 18.29 -4.82
CA GLN A 25 -19.25 18.64 -4.59
C GLN A 25 -18.74 18.10 -3.26
N GLU A 26 -19.51 18.20 -2.16
CA GLU A 26 -19.10 17.63 -0.86
C GLU A 26 -18.92 16.10 -0.92
N LYS A 27 -19.83 15.39 -1.60
CA LYS A 27 -19.70 13.93 -1.78
C LYS A 27 -18.47 13.57 -2.59
N MET A 28 -18.19 14.33 -3.65
CA MET A 28 -17.04 14.09 -4.51
C MET A 28 -15.72 14.31 -3.75
N SER A 29 -15.64 15.36 -2.92
CA SER A 29 -14.45 15.61 -2.08
C SER A 29 -14.17 14.43 -1.16
N LYS A 30 -15.19 13.92 -0.46
CA LYS A 30 -15.02 12.77 0.44
C LYS A 30 -14.55 11.51 -0.29
N LYS A 31 -15.04 11.27 -1.51
CA LYS A 31 -14.61 10.14 -2.33
C LYS A 31 -13.13 10.26 -2.71
N TYR A 32 -12.67 11.45 -3.07
CA TYR A 32 -11.26 11.68 -3.38
C TYR A 32 -10.36 11.52 -2.15
N ASP A 33 -10.80 11.95 -0.97
CA ASP A 33 -10.06 11.75 0.27
C ASP A 33 -9.92 10.25 0.60
N GLU A 34 -11.00 9.48 0.43
CA GLU A 34 -11.00 8.04 0.64
C GLU A 34 -10.11 7.31 -0.36
N GLU A 35 -10.23 7.62 -1.66
CA GLU A 35 -9.37 7.05 -2.70
C GLU A 35 -7.89 7.38 -2.47
N SER A 36 -7.58 8.64 -2.12
CA SER A 36 -6.21 9.07 -1.80
C SER A 36 -5.62 8.29 -0.63
N SER A 37 -6.40 8.07 0.42
CA SER A 37 -5.99 7.27 1.58
C SER A 37 -5.72 5.82 1.18
N GLN A 38 -6.60 5.21 0.38
CA GLN A 38 -6.41 3.84 -0.12
C GLN A 38 -5.17 3.70 -1.00
N TYR A 39 -4.92 4.63 -1.93
CA TYR A 39 -3.73 4.60 -2.77
C TYR A 39 -2.46 4.80 -1.95
N THR A 40 -2.48 5.71 -0.98
CA THR A 40 -1.35 5.93 -0.05
C THR A 40 -1.01 4.64 0.70
N GLN A 41 -2.01 3.96 1.24
CA GLN A 41 -1.83 2.69 1.95
C GLN A 41 -1.28 1.60 1.03
N GLN A 42 -1.75 1.52 -0.22
CA GLN A 42 -1.23 0.58 -1.22
C GLN A 42 0.24 0.86 -1.55
N ILE A 43 0.62 2.13 -1.69
CA ILE A 43 2.02 2.54 -1.93
C ILE A 43 2.90 2.14 -0.75
N GLU A 44 2.49 2.43 0.48
CA GLU A 44 3.25 2.08 1.68
C GLU A 44 3.44 0.57 1.82
N ASN A 45 2.38 -0.21 1.57
CA ASN A 45 2.44 -1.67 1.58
C ASN A 45 3.39 -2.20 0.49
N ALA A 46 3.32 -1.66 -0.72
CA ALA A 46 4.19 -2.04 -1.82
C ALA A 46 5.67 -1.71 -1.53
N GLN A 47 5.95 -0.53 -0.97
CA GLN A 47 7.30 -0.14 -0.56
C GLN A 47 7.83 -1.04 0.56
N THR A 48 6.99 -1.38 1.54
CA THR A 48 7.35 -2.29 2.63
C THR A 48 7.69 -3.68 2.10
N ALA A 49 6.85 -4.21 1.20
CA ALA A 49 7.11 -5.51 0.55
C ALA A 49 8.40 -5.48 -0.28
N GLN A 50 8.62 -4.41 -1.05
CA GLN A 50 9.83 -4.23 -1.84
C GLN A 50 11.09 -4.18 -0.96
N ASN A 51 11.05 -3.44 0.14
CA ASN A 51 12.17 -3.35 1.07
C ASN A 51 12.46 -4.71 1.74
N LYS A 52 11.42 -5.45 2.12
CA LYS A 52 11.57 -6.81 2.66
C LYS A 52 12.19 -7.77 1.66
N LEU A 53 11.75 -7.73 0.40
CA LEU A 53 12.31 -8.54 -0.69
C LEU A 53 13.77 -8.16 -0.96
N LYS A 54 14.09 -6.86 -0.99
CA LYS A 54 15.45 -6.37 -1.17
C LYS A 54 16.37 -6.81 -0.03
N SER A 55 15.92 -6.68 1.21
CA SER A 55 16.66 -7.17 2.38
C SER A 55 16.89 -8.68 2.31
N THR A 56 15.85 -9.46 2.00
CA THR A 56 15.97 -10.92 1.84
C THR A 56 16.97 -11.26 0.74
N SER A 57 16.83 -10.67 -0.45
CA SER A 57 17.76 -10.87 -1.58
C SER A 57 19.20 -10.50 -1.24
N SER A 58 19.40 -9.41 -0.48
CA SER A 58 20.72 -9.01 0.00
C SER A 58 21.30 -10.06 0.95
N SER A 59 20.48 -10.60 1.86
CA SER A 59 20.86 -11.67 2.77
C SER A 59 21.17 -12.99 2.05
N LEU A 60 20.42 -13.36 1.01
CA LEU A 60 20.66 -14.57 0.22
C LEU A 60 22.07 -14.60 -0.40
N ASN A 61 22.60 -13.42 -0.75
CA ASN A 61 23.92 -13.27 -1.36
C ASN A 61 25.06 -13.17 -0.34
N THR A 62 24.77 -13.25 0.96
CA THR A 62 25.81 -13.25 1.99
C THR A 62 26.38 -14.66 2.19
N LEU A 63 27.69 -14.74 2.37
CA LEU A 63 28.39 -16.00 2.61
C LEU A 63 27.77 -16.78 3.78
N ASN A 64 27.41 -16.08 4.86
CA ASN A 64 26.77 -16.68 6.04
C ASN A 64 25.43 -17.35 5.71
N TYR A 65 24.59 -16.75 4.88
CA TYR A 65 23.32 -17.37 4.50
C TYR A 65 23.51 -18.60 3.62
N ILE A 66 24.47 -18.53 2.68
CA ILE A 66 24.83 -19.65 1.82
C ILE A 66 25.39 -20.81 2.66
N GLU A 67 26.28 -20.52 3.60
CA GLU A 67 26.87 -21.49 4.50
C GLU A 67 25.83 -22.12 5.44
N ASP A 68 24.95 -21.30 6.04
CA ASP A 68 23.89 -21.78 6.92
C ASP A 68 22.88 -22.65 6.17
N THR A 69 22.52 -22.26 4.94
CA THR A 69 21.66 -23.07 4.08
C THR A 69 22.36 -24.36 3.65
N ALA A 70 23.64 -24.30 3.30
CA ALA A 70 24.43 -25.47 2.92
C ALA A 70 24.51 -26.48 4.07
N ARG A 71 24.84 -26.04 5.28
CA ARG A 71 24.92 -26.90 6.47
C ARG A 71 23.56 -27.44 6.88
N ASN A 72 22.56 -26.58 7.06
CA ASN A 72 21.30 -26.97 7.68
C ASN A 72 20.30 -27.62 6.72
N LYS A 73 20.33 -27.28 5.43
CA LYS A 73 19.37 -27.82 4.44
C LYS A 73 19.97 -28.86 3.52
N LEU A 74 21.27 -28.79 3.24
CA LEU A 74 21.94 -29.65 2.27
C LEU A 74 22.97 -30.58 2.90
N ASP A 75 23.20 -30.49 4.22
CA ASP A 75 24.24 -31.23 4.94
C ASP A 75 25.63 -31.11 4.28
N MET A 76 25.94 -29.91 3.79
CA MET A 76 27.18 -29.57 3.10
C MET A 76 28.10 -28.76 4.00
N TYR A 77 29.40 -29.00 3.86
CA TYR A 77 30.47 -28.42 4.70
C TYR A 77 31.58 -27.86 3.83
N LEU A 78 32.43 -26.99 4.39
CA LEU A 78 33.59 -26.48 3.64
C LEU A 78 34.58 -27.61 3.34
N PRO A 79 35.30 -27.54 2.21
CA PRO A 79 36.36 -28.50 1.91
C PRO A 79 37.38 -28.53 3.05
N ASN A 80 37.71 -29.74 3.51
CA ASN A 80 38.68 -30.02 4.58
C ASN A 80 38.22 -29.60 6.00
N GLU A 81 36.93 -29.31 6.20
CA GLU A 81 36.35 -29.11 7.52
C GLU A 81 36.12 -30.45 8.23
N ARG A 82 36.47 -30.53 9.52
CA ARG A 82 36.20 -31.71 10.36
C ARG A 82 34.87 -31.52 11.08
N VAL A 83 33.90 -32.37 10.75
CA VAL A 83 32.56 -32.38 11.35
C VAL A 83 32.45 -33.59 12.27
N TYR A 84 31.94 -33.38 13.48
CA TYR A 84 31.63 -34.46 14.41
C TYR A 84 30.12 -34.69 14.37
N VAL A 85 29.71 -35.88 13.94
CA VAL A 85 28.29 -36.28 13.94
C VAL A 85 28.09 -37.13 15.19
N ASP A 86 27.23 -36.67 16.10
CA ASP A 86 26.82 -37.50 17.23
C ASP A 86 25.90 -38.59 16.70
N ILE A 87 26.34 -39.84 16.79
CA ILE A 87 25.53 -41.01 16.45
C ILE A 87 24.86 -41.43 17.77
N ASP A 88 23.78 -40.73 18.13
CA ASP A 88 22.89 -41.21 19.18
C ASP A 88 22.18 -42.48 18.68
N ASN A 89 22.23 -43.54 19.51
CA ASN A 89 21.85 -44.94 19.22
C ASN A 89 20.33 -45.17 19.20
#